data_AF-W1WZ12-F1
#
_entry.id   AF-W1WZ12-F1
#
_cell.length_a   1.000
_cell.length_b   1.000
_cell.length_c   1.000
_cell.angle_alpha   90.00
_cell.angle_beta   90.00
_cell.angle_gamma   90.00
#
_symmetry.space_group_name_H-M   'P 1'
#
loop_
_entity.id
_entity.type
_entity.pdbx_description
1 polymer ?
#
loop_
_entity_poly.entity_id
_entity_poly.type
_entity_poly.pdbx_seq_one_letter_code
_entity_poly.pdbx_strand_id
1 'polypeptide(L)'
;NAQSAIAIGSYNNVDYTKGTWQTAPKNAGAYSTVVGNYSSATGRESAAMGVYSNSAGPGSFAAGYKENALGQNSVAIGSENTSHVADTITLGQSNNAKTMGGISIGKNNLTDSTNGGANDPETRNENSQIAIGRDNTATHLDTIAIGRDTHATGSGATALGARADASGNNSIAIGQSGKTSDRVIASGVNAIAIGMQSQASGESAIAEGPASRAGGKYGVAVGRKSKANAEATTALGNETEANIANGVALGSSSVTTTDKGVLGYNPSDLHTRKYTNLQGNVQTAT
;
A
#
# COMPACT_ATOMS: atom_id res chain seq x y z
N ASN A 1 -30.58 32.81 -3.98
CA ASN A 1 -31.57 31.81 -4.43
C ASN A 1 -30.92 30.93 -5.48
N ALA A 2 -30.66 29.67 -5.13
CA ALA A 2 -30.20 28.67 -6.08
C ALA A 2 -31.41 28.04 -6.78
N GLN A 3 -31.26 27.71 -8.06
CA GLN A 3 -32.31 27.05 -8.84
C GLN A 3 -32.61 25.67 -8.23
N SER A 4 -33.85 25.41 -7.84
CA SER A 4 -34.34 24.08 -7.41
C SER A 4 -33.54 23.42 -6.28
N ALA A 5 -33.00 24.19 -5.33
CA ALA A 5 -32.32 23.63 -4.16
C ALA A 5 -33.30 23.25 -3.04
N ILE A 6 -33.02 22.15 -2.34
CA ILE A 6 -33.81 21.64 -1.21
C ILE A 6 -32.98 21.75 0.06
N ALA A 7 -33.57 22.30 1.13
CA ALA A 7 -32.97 22.30 2.46
C ALA A 7 -33.99 21.84 3.51
N ILE A 8 -33.64 20.81 4.28
CA ILE A 8 -34.46 20.22 5.34
C ILE A 8 -33.64 20.19 6.64
N GLY A 9 -34.17 20.80 7.70
CA GLY A 9 -33.53 20.88 9.02
C GLY A 9 -33.00 22.28 9.33
N SER A 10 -32.11 22.38 10.33
CA SER A 10 -31.74 23.66 10.94
C SER A 10 -30.31 24.09 10.58
N TYR A 11 -30.08 25.39 10.42
CA TYR A 11 -28.75 25.97 10.18
C TYR A 11 -28.03 25.35 8.97
N ASN A 12 -28.76 24.99 7.92
CA ASN A 12 -28.17 24.49 6.70
C ASN A 12 -27.84 25.64 5.75
N ASN A 13 -26.72 25.51 5.01
CA ASN A 13 -26.22 26.55 4.10
C ASN A 13 -26.10 27.92 4.78
N VAL A 14 -25.48 27.96 5.96
CA VAL A 14 -25.15 29.21 6.66
C VAL A 14 -23.72 29.18 7.15
N ASP A 15 -23.07 30.35 7.15
CA ASP A 15 -21.81 30.57 7.84
C ASP A 15 -22.12 30.98 9.29
N TYR A 16 -21.45 30.31 10.24
CA TYR A 16 -21.61 30.57 11.67
C TYR A 16 -20.41 31.35 12.22
N THR A 17 -20.67 32.49 12.85
CA THR A 17 -19.62 33.27 13.50
C THR A 17 -19.31 32.65 14.87
N LYS A 18 -18.13 32.01 14.97
CA LYS A 18 -17.67 31.33 16.20
C LYS A 18 -17.79 32.24 17.43
N GLY A 19 -18.49 31.76 18.45
CA GLY A 19 -18.69 32.49 19.72
C GLY A 19 -19.95 33.37 19.76
N THR A 20 -20.77 33.39 18.70
CA THR A 20 -22.04 34.13 18.64
C THR A 20 -23.14 33.24 18.07
N TRP A 21 -24.42 33.58 18.27
CA TRP A 21 -25.54 32.93 17.56
C TRP A 21 -25.82 33.54 16.18
N GLN A 22 -24.91 34.37 15.65
CA GLN A 22 -25.10 35.03 14.37
C GLN A 22 -24.79 34.09 13.20
N THR A 23 -25.63 34.15 12.18
CA THR A 23 -25.46 33.39 10.94
C THR A 23 -25.53 34.32 9.73
N ALA A 24 -24.71 34.02 8.73
CA ALA A 24 -24.78 34.65 7.41
C ALA A 24 -25.22 33.60 6.37
N PRO A 25 -26.07 33.95 5.39
CA PRO A 25 -26.47 33.00 4.36
C PRO A 25 -25.28 32.53 3.52
N LYS A 26 -25.14 31.22 3.33
CA LYS A 26 -24.21 30.61 2.36
C LYS A 26 -25.01 30.19 1.13
N ASN A 27 -24.52 30.51 -0.08
CA ASN A 27 -25.26 30.20 -1.30
C ASN A 27 -25.27 28.68 -1.55
N ALA A 28 -26.48 28.10 -1.59
CA ALA A 28 -26.68 26.73 -2.05
C ALA A 28 -26.29 26.57 -3.52
N GLY A 29 -25.92 25.35 -3.93
CA GLY A 29 -25.74 25.02 -5.34
C GLY A 29 -27.08 24.81 -6.06
N ALA A 30 -27.08 25.02 -7.39
CA ALA A 30 -28.27 24.69 -8.19
C ALA A 30 -28.55 23.18 -8.13
N TYR A 31 -29.81 22.79 -7.98
CA TYR A 31 -30.27 21.40 -7.84
C TYR A 31 -29.66 20.66 -6.63
N SER A 32 -29.13 21.38 -5.65
CA SER A 32 -28.51 20.74 -4.48
C SER A 32 -29.55 20.31 -3.45
N THR A 33 -29.20 19.32 -2.63
CA THR A 33 -30.04 18.82 -1.53
C THR A 33 -29.25 18.83 -0.22
N VAL A 34 -29.79 19.45 0.82
CA VAL A 34 -29.27 19.33 2.18
C VAL A 34 -30.35 18.82 3.13
N VAL A 35 -30.04 17.76 3.88
CA VAL A 35 -30.93 17.18 4.89
C VAL A 35 -30.13 16.96 6.18
N GLY A 36 -30.35 17.80 7.19
CA GLY A 36 -29.51 17.73 8.38
C GLY A 36 -29.49 18.98 9.25
N ASN A 37 -28.45 19.06 10.07
CA ASN A 37 -28.17 20.24 10.89
C ASN A 37 -26.75 20.74 10.62
N TYR A 38 -26.57 22.06 10.55
CA TYR A 38 -25.26 22.68 10.34
C TYR A 38 -24.52 22.17 9.08
N SER A 39 -25.26 21.74 8.06
CA SER A 39 -24.70 21.11 6.86
C SER A 39 -24.80 22.04 5.65
N SER A 40 -23.98 21.79 4.63
CA SER A 40 -23.84 22.68 3.48
C SER A 40 -23.77 21.88 2.18
N ALA A 41 -24.62 22.19 1.22
CA ALA A 41 -24.60 21.66 -0.15
C ALA A 41 -24.47 22.82 -1.14
N THR A 42 -23.23 23.30 -1.33
CA THR A 42 -22.93 24.48 -2.18
C THR A 42 -22.52 24.12 -3.59
N GLY A 43 -22.17 22.86 -3.86
CA GLY A 43 -21.90 22.38 -5.20
C GLY A 43 -23.19 22.28 -6.03
N ARG A 44 -23.11 22.55 -7.33
CA ARG A 44 -24.20 22.23 -8.25
C ARG A 44 -24.48 20.73 -8.21
N GLU A 45 -25.74 20.32 -8.15
CA GLU A 45 -26.18 18.91 -8.10
C GLU A 45 -25.57 18.12 -6.93
N SER A 46 -25.14 18.83 -5.88
CA SER A 46 -24.47 18.22 -4.74
C SER A 46 -25.45 17.88 -3.62
N ALA A 47 -25.09 16.91 -2.77
CA ALA A 47 -25.94 16.49 -1.67
C ALA A 47 -25.17 16.38 -0.35
N ALA A 48 -25.72 16.98 0.70
CA ALA A 48 -25.18 16.91 2.06
C ALA A 48 -26.24 16.36 3.03
N MET A 49 -25.91 15.29 3.74
CA MET A 49 -26.82 14.64 4.70
C MET A 49 -26.15 14.46 6.06
N GLY A 50 -26.88 14.71 7.15
CA GLY A 50 -26.40 14.47 8.52
C GLY A 50 -26.06 15.74 9.29
N VAL A 51 -24.91 15.77 9.98
CA VAL A 51 -24.55 16.86 10.89
C VAL A 51 -23.14 17.36 10.60
N TYR A 52 -22.99 18.66 10.35
CA TYR A 52 -21.72 19.26 9.91
C TYR A 52 -21.18 18.70 8.58
N SER A 53 -22.03 18.13 7.73
CA SER A 53 -21.63 17.60 6.42
C SER A 53 -21.52 18.73 5.40
N ASN A 54 -20.42 18.79 4.66
CA ASN A 54 -20.12 19.80 3.66
C ASN A 54 -19.85 19.16 2.31
N SER A 55 -20.80 19.28 1.39
CA SER A 55 -20.68 18.90 -0.01
C SER A 55 -20.52 20.18 -0.84
N ALA A 56 -19.28 20.48 -1.22
CA ALA A 56 -18.90 21.72 -1.88
C ALA A 56 -18.57 21.53 -3.37
N GLY A 57 -18.13 20.34 -3.78
CA GLY A 57 -17.84 20.05 -5.18
C GLY A 57 -19.10 19.84 -6.02
N PRO A 58 -19.11 20.21 -7.32
CA PRO A 58 -20.21 19.86 -8.22
C PRO A 58 -20.43 18.34 -8.28
N GLY A 59 -21.67 17.87 -8.19
CA GLY A 59 -22.01 16.44 -8.18
C GLY A 59 -21.50 15.67 -6.95
N SER A 60 -20.94 16.35 -5.94
CA SER A 60 -20.39 15.67 -4.76
C SER A 60 -21.47 15.19 -3.79
N PHE A 61 -21.13 14.19 -2.98
CA PHE A 61 -22.01 13.60 -1.97
C PHE A 61 -21.30 13.52 -0.62
N ALA A 62 -21.85 14.17 0.40
CA ALA A 62 -21.37 14.12 1.78
C ALA A 62 -22.48 13.59 2.71
N ALA A 63 -22.26 12.48 3.41
CA ALA A 63 -23.28 11.91 4.31
C ALA A 63 -22.71 11.37 5.61
N GLY A 64 -23.10 11.94 6.75
CA GLY A 64 -22.61 11.49 8.06
C GLY A 64 -22.39 12.62 9.06
N TYR A 65 -21.30 12.53 9.82
CA TYR A 65 -20.90 13.51 10.82
C TYR A 65 -19.57 14.16 10.45
N LYS A 66 -19.55 15.47 10.21
CA LYS A 66 -18.35 16.24 9.82
C LYS A 66 -17.69 15.75 8.52
N GLU A 67 -18.49 15.35 7.54
CA GLU A 67 -17.99 14.96 6.22
C GLU A 67 -17.60 16.16 5.38
N ASN A 68 -16.57 16.04 4.55
CA ASN A 68 -16.13 17.08 3.62
C ASN A 68 -15.91 16.49 2.21
N ALA A 69 -16.88 16.65 1.31
CA ALA A 69 -16.76 16.31 -0.10
C ALA A 69 -16.50 17.59 -0.92
N LEU A 70 -15.23 17.91 -1.15
CA LEU A 70 -14.77 19.19 -1.68
C LEU A 70 -14.55 19.18 -3.19
N GLY A 71 -14.20 18.02 -3.76
CA GLY A 71 -13.93 17.86 -5.19
C GLY A 71 -15.18 17.57 -6.03
N GLN A 72 -15.11 17.82 -7.33
CA GLN A 72 -16.14 17.42 -8.29
C GLN A 72 -16.37 15.90 -8.22
N ASN A 73 -17.63 15.45 -8.24
CA ASN A 73 -18.04 14.03 -8.13
C ASN A 73 -17.48 13.29 -6.90
N SER A 74 -16.92 14.01 -5.93
CA SER A 74 -16.31 13.37 -4.76
C SER A 74 -17.36 12.84 -3.79
N VAL A 75 -17.01 11.78 -3.08
CA VAL A 75 -17.89 11.11 -2.11
C VAL A 75 -17.21 11.09 -0.75
N ALA A 76 -17.89 11.53 0.31
CA ALA A 76 -17.44 11.44 1.70
C ALA A 76 -18.58 10.92 2.58
N ILE A 77 -18.42 9.73 3.17
CA ILE A 77 -19.49 9.06 3.93
C ILE A 77 -18.96 8.52 5.26
N GLY A 78 -19.62 8.84 6.37
CA GLY A 78 -19.35 8.26 7.69
C GLY A 78 -19.11 9.29 8.79
N SER A 79 -17.89 9.34 9.34
CA SER A 79 -17.50 10.31 10.35
C SER A 79 -16.13 10.92 10.10
N GLU A 80 -16.06 12.24 9.93
CA GLU A 80 -14.83 13.03 9.81
C GLU A 80 -13.99 12.71 8.56
N ASN A 81 -14.59 12.25 7.46
CA ASN A 81 -13.83 12.03 6.23
C ASN A 81 -13.69 13.32 5.41
N THR A 82 -12.59 13.39 4.64
CA THR A 82 -12.32 14.49 3.72
C THR A 82 -11.87 13.97 2.35
N SER A 83 -12.68 14.28 1.34
CA SER A 83 -12.46 14.04 -0.08
C SER A 83 -12.11 15.37 -0.75
N HIS A 84 -10.81 15.66 -0.93
CA HIS A 84 -10.32 17.01 -1.25
C HIS A 84 -10.49 17.41 -2.72
N VAL A 85 -10.40 16.46 -3.64
CA VAL A 85 -10.26 16.72 -5.09
C VAL A 85 -11.17 15.81 -5.91
N ALA A 86 -11.22 16.02 -7.22
CA ALA A 86 -12.19 15.37 -8.10
C ALA A 86 -12.13 13.83 -8.01
N ASP A 87 -13.30 13.20 -8.13
CA ASP A 87 -13.49 11.75 -8.22
C ASP A 87 -12.94 10.94 -7.03
N THR A 88 -12.65 11.61 -5.90
CA THR A 88 -12.22 10.95 -4.66
C THR A 88 -13.37 10.25 -3.95
N ILE A 89 -13.06 9.12 -3.33
CA ILE A 89 -14.01 8.37 -2.49
C ILE A 89 -13.42 8.20 -1.09
N THR A 90 -14.12 8.72 -0.08
CA THR A 90 -13.84 8.43 1.31
C THR A 90 -15.05 7.83 2.02
N LEU A 91 -14.83 6.71 2.73
CA LEU A 91 -15.89 5.99 3.42
C LEU A 91 -15.40 5.44 4.76
N GLY A 92 -16.08 5.76 5.86
CA GLY A 92 -15.77 5.26 7.19
C GLY A 92 -15.42 6.38 8.16
N GLN A 93 -14.27 6.30 8.84
CA GLN A 93 -13.88 7.27 9.87
C GLN A 93 -12.53 7.94 9.59
N SER A 94 -12.47 9.28 9.62
CA SER A 94 -11.22 10.04 9.58
C SER A 94 -10.33 9.72 8.37
N ASN A 95 -10.92 9.34 7.23
CA ASN A 95 -10.17 9.11 6.00
C ASN A 95 -9.86 10.43 5.29
N ASN A 96 -8.73 10.48 4.60
CA ASN A 96 -8.24 11.67 3.93
C ASN A 96 -7.73 11.34 2.52
N ALA A 97 -8.54 11.68 1.51
CA ALA A 97 -8.18 11.49 0.10
C ALA A 97 -7.84 12.83 -0.56
N LYS A 98 -6.56 12.99 -0.91
CA LYS A 98 -5.99 14.25 -1.44
C LYS A 98 -5.73 14.24 -2.94
N THR A 99 -5.92 13.10 -3.58
CA THR A 99 -5.53 12.89 -4.97
C THR A 99 -6.72 12.55 -5.85
N MET A 100 -6.73 13.03 -7.09
CA MET A 100 -7.78 12.69 -8.06
C MET A 100 -7.98 11.17 -8.13
N GLY A 101 -9.22 10.69 -8.16
CA GLY A 101 -9.53 9.26 -8.19
C GLY A 101 -9.14 8.47 -6.93
N GLY A 102 -8.58 9.12 -5.90
CA GLY A 102 -8.10 8.46 -4.69
C GLY A 102 -9.22 7.81 -3.87
N ILE A 103 -9.01 6.58 -3.43
CA ILE A 103 -9.98 5.79 -2.65
C ILE A 103 -9.43 5.53 -1.25
N SER A 104 -10.03 6.13 -0.22
CA SER A 104 -9.69 5.86 1.18
C SER A 104 -10.89 5.32 1.95
N ILE A 105 -10.88 4.02 2.28
CA ILE A 105 -12.02 3.33 2.89
C ILE A 105 -11.62 2.66 4.20
N GLY A 106 -12.39 2.86 5.27
CA GLY A 106 -12.19 2.27 6.58
C GLY A 106 -11.89 3.34 7.62
N LYS A 107 -10.78 3.26 8.36
CA LYS A 107 -10.45 4.22 9.41
C LYS A 107 -9.04 4.79 9.27
N ASN A 108 -8.91 6.11 9.30
CA ASN A 108 -7.63 6.80 9.35
C ASN A 108 -6.71 6.42 8.18
N ASN A 109 -7.26 6.30 6.97
CA ASN A 109 -6.46 6.04 5.77
C ASN A 109 -6.11 7.34 5.06
N LEU A 110 -4.95 7.35 4.41
CA LEU A 110 -4.43 8.44 3.61
C LEU A 110 -4.12 7.96 2.19
N THR A 111 -4.71 8.62 1.19
CA THR A 111 -4.30 8.55 -0.21
C THR A 111 -3.77 9.92 -0.65
N ASP A 112 -2.49 10.01 -1.01
CA ASP A 112 -1.80 11.28 -1.29
C ASP A 112 -0.69 11.10 -2.34
N SER A 113 -0.84 11.68 -3.53
CA SER A 113 0.27 11.74 -4.49
C SER A 113 1.34 12.65 -3.92
N THR A 114 2.56 12.13 -3.77
CA THR A 114 3.60 12.71 -2.91
C THR A 114 3.99 14.16 -3.20
N ASN A 115 4.66 14.72 -2.18
CA ASN A 115 5.14 16.10 -2.01
C ASN A 115 4.12 17.17 -1.58
N GLY A 116 3.01 16.78 -0.94
CA GLY A 116 2.06 17.78 -0.44
C GLY A 116 1.50 18.68 -1.55
N GLY A 117 1.35 18.12 -2.76
CA GLY A 117 0.91 18.84 -3.95
C GLY A 117 2.02 19.53 -4.74
N ALA A 118 3.30 19.37 -4.38
CA ALA A 118 4.42 19.89 -5.13
C ALA A 118 5.10 18.79 -5.97
N ASN A 119 4.51 18.43 -7.12
CA ASN A 119 5.25 18.22 -8.38
C ASN A 119 4.33 17.76 -9.53
N ASP A 120 4.63 18.33 -10.69
CA ASP A 120 4.21 18.00 -12.07
C ASP A 120 2.72 18.11 -12.46
N PRO A 121 2.34 19.08 -13.33
CA PRO A 121 1.02 19.16 -13.96
C PRO A 121 0.53 17.85 -14.59
N GLU A 122 1.44 17.03 -15.14
CA GLU A 122 1.10 15.75 -15.79
C GLU A 122 0.60 14.72 -14.76
N THR A 123 1.16 14.70 -13.55
CA THR A 123 0.76 13.73 -12.52
C THR A 123 -0.59 14.03 -11.88
N ARG A 124 -1.20 15.20 -12.11
CA ARG A 124 -2.46 15.59 -11.43
C ARG A 124 -3.68 14.81 -11.92
N ASN A 125 -3.61 14.25 -13.13
CA ASN A 125 -4.74 13.57 -13.78
C ASN A 125 -4.57 12.04 -13.88
N GLU A 126 -3.38 11.51 -13.59
CA GLU A 126 -3.07 10.07 -13.75
C GLU A 126 -2.96 9.32 -12.43
N ASN A 127 -3.26 9.95 -11.31
CA ASN A 127 -3.17 9.28 -10.02
C ASN A 127 -4.40 8.44 -9.72
N SER A 128 -4.21 7.24 -9.20
CA SER A 128 -5.29 6.46 -8.57
C SER A 128 -4.75 5.65 -7.38
N GLN A 129 -4.58 6.29 -6.23
CA GLN A 129 -4.17 5.58 -5.01
C GLN A 129 -5.37 4.91 -4.32
N ILE A 130 -5.13 3.75 -3.74
CA ILE A 130 -6.13 2.98 -3.00
C ILE A 130 -5.58 2.69 -1.59
N ALA A 131 -6.27 3.17 -0.56
CA ALA A 131 -6.00 2.85 0.84
C ALA A 131 -7.26 2.27 1.51
N ILE A 132 -7.27 0.96 1.79
CA ILE A 132 -8.46 0.27 2.33
C ILE A 132 -8.13 -0.48 3.61
N GLY A 133 -8.79 -0.13 4.70
CA GLY A 133 -8.66 -0.77 6.02
C GLY A 133 -8.42 0.25 7.13
N ARG A 134 -7.34 0.11 7.90
CA ARG A 134 -7.11 0.96 9.08
C ARG A 134 -5.67 1.44 9.22
N ASP A 135 -5.46 2.74 9.35
CA ASP A 135 -4.13 3.38 9.44
C ASP A 135 -3.25 3.10 8.20
N ASN A 136 -3.83 3.02 7.01
CA ASN A 136 -3.04 2.77 5.81
C ASN A 136 -2.60 4.07 5.14
N THR A 137 -1.44 4.01 4.48
CA THR A 137 -0.86 5.12 3.73
C THR A 137 -0.51 4.63 2.33
N ALA A 138 -1.21 5.16 1.32
CA ALA A 138 -0.91 4.95 -0.09
C ALA A 138 -0.45 6.28 -0.69
N THR A 139 0.84 6.40 -0.99
CA THR A 139 1.44 7.64 -1.48
C THR A 139 2.28 7.44 -2.74
N HIS A 140 2.36 8.48 -3.57
CA HIS A 140 2.86 8.44 -4.97
C HIS A 140 1.85 7.84 -5.96
N LEU A 141 2.19 7.87 -7.25
CA LEU A 141 1.36 7.41 -8.36
C LEU A 141 0.99 5.92 -8.17
N ASP A 142 -0.26 5.57 -8.48
CA ASP A 142 -0.75 4.20 -8.64
C ASP A 142 -0.44 3.22 -7.50
N THR A 143 -0.51 3.70 -6.26
CA THR A 143 -0.23 2.88 -5.08
C THR A 143 -1.46 2.20 -4.51
N ILE A 144 -1.26 0.98 -3.99
CA ILE A 144 -2.31 0.18 -3.37
C ILE A 144 -1.85 -0.23 -1.97
N ALA A 145 -2.51 0.25 -0.91
CA ALA A 145 -2.28 -0.14 0.47
C ALA A 145 -3.57 -0.70 1.09
N ILE A 146 -3.64 -2.03 1.25
CA ILE A 146 -4.84 -2.71 1.77
C ILE A 146 -4.47 -3.51 3.01
N GLY A 147 -5.12 -3.23 4.14
CA GLY A 147 -4.83 -3.92 5.39
C GLY A 147 -4.93 -3.03 6.63
N ARG A 148 -3.97 -3.17 7.53
CA ARG A 148 -3.96 -2.46 8.80
C ARG A 148 -2.53 -2.02 9.10
N ASP A 149 -2.31 -0.72 9.24
CA ASP A 149 -0.97 -0.15 9.37
C ASP A 149 -0.13 -0.65 8.19
N THR A 150 -0.59 -0.37 6.97
CA THR A 150 -0.01 -0.85 5.69
C THR A 150 0.46 0.36 4.88
N HIS A 151 1.69 0.33 4.36
CA HIS A 151 2.30 1.46 3.66
C HIS A 151 2.73 1.07 2.24
N ALA A 152 2.11 1.67 1.23
CA ALA A 152 2.59 1.65 -0.15
C ALA A 152 3.09 3.05 -0.49
N THR A 153 4.41 3.24 -0.48
CA THR A 153 5.04 4.57 -0.54
C THR A 153 6.11 4.69 -1.61
N GLY A 154 6.25 3.70 -2.49
CA GLY A 154 6.97 3.83 -3.76
C GLY A 154 5.98 4.04 -4.90
N SER A 155 6.35 4.73 -5.98
CA SER A 155 5.49 4.86 -7.16
C SER A 155 5.15 3.47 -7.72
N GLY A 156 3.86 3.18 -7.99
CA GLY A 156 3.39 1.88 -8.45
C GLY A 156 3.49 0.74 -7.41
N ALA A 157 3.76 1.06 -6.14
CA ALA A 157 3.92 0.05 -5.10
C ALA A 157 2.59 -0.56 -4.66
N THR A 158 2.61 -1.87 -4.36
CA THR A 158 1.48 -2.61 -3.82
C THR A 158 1.84 -3.21 -2.46
N ALA A 159 1.14 -2.81 -1.41
CA ALA A 159 1.23 -3.37 -0.07
C ALA A 159 -0.12 -3.99 0.35
N LEU A 160 -0.12 -5.28 0.65
CA LEU A 160 -1.32 -6.03 1.03
C LEU A 160 -1.09 -6.84 2.31
N GLY A 161 -1.91 -6.58 3.33
CA GLY A 161 -1.88 -7.25 4.63
C GLY A 161 -1.31 -6.37 5.73
N ALA A 162 -1.60 -6.75 6.99
CA ALA A 162 -1.27 -5.90 8.12
C ALA A 162 0.24 -5.79 8.32
N ARG A 163 0.74 -4.56 8.46
CA ARG A 163 2.18 -4.28 8.61
C ARG A 163 3.02 -4.71 7.40
N ALA A 164 2.48 -4.53 6.20
CA ALA A 164 3.25 -4.61 4.96
C ALA A 164 3.70 -3.20 4.53
N ASP A 165 4.98 -3.08 4.15
CA ASP A 165 5.62 -1.85 3.68
C ASP A 165 6.27 -2.10 2.31
N ALA A 166 5.71 -1.49 1.27
CA ALA A 166 6.24 -1.47 -0.09
C ALA A 166 6.75 -0.04 -0.39
N SER A 167 8.04 0.20 -0.15
CA SER A 167 8.65 1.53 -0.27
C SER A 167 9.55 1.70 -1.50
N GLY A 168 9.91 0.60 -2.18
CA GLY A 168 10.56 0.67 -3.48
C GLY A 168 9.56 1.01 -4.60
N ASN A 169 10.01 1.70 -5.64
CA ASN A 169 9.18 1.89 -6.84
C ASN A 169 8.86 0.54 -7.48
N ASN A 170 7.60 0.35 -7.89
CA ASN A 170 7.02 -0.90 -8.40
C ASN A 170 7.24 -2.11 -7.46
N SER A 171 7.42 -1.86 -6.15
CA SER A 171 7.63 -2.94 -5.19
C SER A 171 6.32 -3.56 -4.74
N ILE A 172 6.37 -4.83 -4.34
CA ILE A 172 5.22 -5.61 -3.91
C ILE A 172 5.52 -6.21 -2.53
N ALA A 173 4.76 -5.83 -1.51
CA ALA A 173 4.83 -6.40 -0.16
C ALA A 173 3.50 -7.05 0.21
N ILE A 174 3.46 -8.39 0.29
CA ILE A 174 2.23 -9.14 0.58
C ILE A 174 2.44 -10.03 1.80
N GLY A 175 1.66 -9.80 2.84
CA GLY A 175 1.64 -10.65 4.02
C GLY A 175 1.21 -9.92 5.28
N GLN A 176 1.14 -10.67 6.36
CA GLN A 176 0.71 -10.15 7.65
C GLN A 176 1.77 -10.38 8.71
N SER A 177 2.11 -9.30 9.42
CA SER A 177 2.98 -9.34 10.60
C SER A 177 2.27 -8.82 11.85
N GLY A 178 2.60 -9.42 12.99
CA GLY A 178 2.14 -8.98 14.31
C GLY A 178 2.81 -7.68 14.76
N LYS A 179 2.28 -7.04 15.81
CA LYS A 179 2.82 -5.77 16.34
C LYS A 179 4.29 -5.86 16.79
N THR A 180 4.69 -7.02 17.30
CA THR A 180 6.02 -7.31 17.84
C THR A 180 6.93 -8.03 16.85
N SER A 181 6.42 -8.36 15.65
CA SER A 181 7.18 -9.01 14.58
C SER A 181 7.70 -7.97 13.59
N ASP A 182 8.83 -8.29 12.96
CA ASP A 182 9.28 -7.59 11.76
C ASP A 182 8.17 -7.47 10.72
N ARG A 183 8.16 -6.35 10.00
CA ARG A 183 7.18 -6.06 8.96
C ARG A 183 7.45 -6.92 7.71
N VAL A 184 6.50 -6.99 6.81
CA VAL A 184 6.76 -7.45 5.44
C VAL A 184 7.32 -6.26 4.68
N ILE A 185 8.55 -6.34 4.18
CA ILE A 185 9.28 -5.18 3.63
C ILE A 185 9.71 -5.48 2.20
N ALA A 186 9.22 -4.69 1.25
CA ALA A 186 9.76 -4.60 -0.11
C ALA A 186 10.31 -3.18 -0.32
N SER A 187 11.61 -2.97 -0.06
CA SER A 187 12.25 -1.66 -0.13
C SER A 187 13.14 -1.46 -1.34
N GLY A 188 13.52 -2.53 -2.03
CA GLY A 188 14.21 -2.44 -3.31
C GLY A 188 13.29 -2.00 -4.44
N VAL A 189 13.82 -1.28 -5.42
CA VAL A 189 13.09 -1.00 -6.67
C VAL A 189 12.76 -2.32 -7.37
N ASN A 190 11.52 -2.48 -7.84
CA ASN A 190 10.98 -3.72 -8.41
C ASN A 190 11.07 -4.95 -7.47
N ALA A 191 11.25 -4.76 -6.17
CA ALA A 191 11.39 -5.87 -5.23
C ALA A 191 10.05 -6.49 -4.85
N ILE A 192 10.05 -7.79 -4.56
CA ILE A 192 8.86 -8.56 -4.18
C ILE A 192 9.12 -9.26 -2.84
N ALA A 193 8.34 -8.95 -1.81
CA ALA A 193 8.35 -9.62 -0.52
C ALA A 193 6.99 -10.24 -0.24
N ILE A 194 6.93 -11.58 -0.15
CA ILE A 194 5.69 -12.32 0.08
C ILE A 194 5.85 -13.26 1.27
N GLY A 195 5.04 -13.07 2.31
CA GLY A 195 5.01 -13.89 3.52
C GLY A 195 5.34 -13.11 4.78
N MET A 196 4.89 -13.63 5.93
CA MET A 196 5.12 -13.05 7.26
C MET A 196 6.62 -12.76 7.47
N GLN A 197 6.97 -11.52 7.85
CA GLN A 197 8.35 -11.08 8.10
C GLN A 197 9.32 -11.21 6.89
N SER A 198 8.83 -11.44 5.67
CA SER A 198 9.70 -11.46 4.47
C SER A 198 10.26 -10.07 4.17
N GLN A 199 11.52 -10.02 3.72
CA GLN A 199 12.24 -8.77 3.46
C GLN A 199 13.00 -8.86 2.13
N ALA A 200 12.58 -8.08 1.13
CA ALA A 200 13.27 -7.89 -0.14
C ALA A 200 13.81 -6.45 -0.22
N SER A 201 15.10 -6.28 0.09
CA SER A 201 15.75 -4.97 0.14
C SER A 201 16.70 -4.71 -1.02
N GLY A 202 17.09 -5.74 -1.77
CA GLY A 202 17.86 -5.59 -3.00
C GLY A 202 17.00 -5.11 -4.17
N GLU A 203 17.59 -4.37 -5.10
CA GLU A 203 16.94 -4.03 -6.37
C GLU A 203 16.55 -5.30 -7.13
N SER A 204 15.30 -5.37 -7.59
CA SER A 204 14.68 -6.52 -8.25
C SER A 204 14.84 -7.84 -7.46
N ALA A 205 14.93 -7.74 -6.12
CA ALA A 205 15.06 -8.91 -5.26
C ALA A 205 13.69 -9.54 -4.98
N ILE A 206 13.66 -10.86 -4.80
CA ILE A 206 12.46 -11.64 -4.50
C ILE A 206 12.67 -12.39 -3.19
N ALA A 207 11.88 -12.09 -2.17
CA ALA A 207 11.84 -12.81 -0.91
C ALA A 207 10.45 -13.44 -0.73
N GLU A 208 10.34 -14.75 -0.88
CA GLU A 208 9.08 -15.49 -0.77
C GLU A 208 9.16 -16.53 0.34
N GLY A 209 8.26 -16.45 1.32
CA GLY A 209 8.16 -17.35 2.46
C GLY A 209 8.35 -16.68 3.82
N PRO A 210 7.95 -17.33 4.93
CA PRO A 210 8.05 -16.71 6.25
C PRO A 210 9.50 -16.41 6.64
N ALA A 211 9.77 -15.16 7.00
CA ALA A 211 11.09 -14.64 7.37
C ALA A 211 12.19 -14.85 6.31
N SER A 212 11.82 -15.00 5.02
CA SER A 212 12.79 -15.00 3.91
C SER A 212 13.43 -13.61 3.75
N ARG A 213 14.69 -13.56 3.32
CA ARG A 213 15.45 -12.31 3.16
C ARG A 213 16.23 -12.29 1.85
N ALA A 214 15.90 -11.38 0.95
CA ALA A 214 16.64 -11.14 -0.28
C ALA A 214 17.29 -9.75 -0.21
N GLY A 215 18.54 -9.73 0.26
CA GLY A 215 19.31 -8.51 0.49
C GLY A 215 20.19 -8.10 -0.69
N GLY A 216 20.64 -9.07 -1.48
CA GLY A 216 21.44 -8.81 -2.68
C GLY A 216 20.59 -8.28 -3.83
N LYS A 217 21.17 -7.39 -4.64
CA LYS A 217 20.59 -6.97 -5.93
C LYS A 217 20.38 -8.21 -6.82
N TYR A 218 19.22 -8.34 -7.44
CA TYR A 218 18.77 -9.52 -8.20
C TYR A 218 18.72 -10.83 -7.38
N GLY A 219 18.73 -10.76 -6.04
CA GLY A 219 18.70 -11.93 -5.18
C GLY A 219 17.31 -12.58 -5.11
N VAL A 220 17.26 -13.90 -5.13
CA VAL A 220 16.03 -14.69 -5.02
C VAL A 220 16.11 -15.61 -3.80
N ALA A 221 15.29 -15.37 -2.78
CA ALA A 221 15.18 -16.16 -1.57
C ALA A 221 13.76 -16.75 -1.46
N VAL A 222 13.62 -18.05 -1.67
CA VAL A 222 12.32 -18.75 -1.65
C VAL A 222 12.36 -19.88 -0.61
N GLY A 223 11.54 -19.77 0.42
CA GLY A 223 11.43 -20.71 1.52
C GLY A 223 11.55 -20.05 2.90
N ARG A 224 11.08 -20.75 3.94
CA ARG A 224 11.11 -20.26 5.33
C ARG A 224 12.55 -19.94 5.74
N LYS A 225 12.81 -18.72 6.22
CA LYS A 225 14.15 -18.23 6.63
C LYS A 225 15.25 -18.38 5.57
N SER A 226 14.90 -18.51 4.28
CA SER A 226 15.88 -18.49 3.18
C SER A 226 16.55 -17.11 3.08
N LYS A 227 17.83 -17.07 2.69
CA LYS A 227 18.61 -15.83 2.59
C LYS A 227 19.41 -15.77 1.29
N ALA A 228 19.14 -14.77 0.46
CA ALA A 228 19.91 -14.40 -0.72
C ALA A 228 20.67 -13.10 -0.41
N ASN A 229 21.88 -13.24 0.16
CA ASN A 229 22.62 -12.14 0.78
C ASN A 229 23.53 -11.39 -0.20
N ALA A 230 23.95 -12.03 -1.30
CA ALA A 230 24.86 -11.43 -2.29
C ALA A 230 24.16 -11.17 -3.64
N GLU A 231 24.80 -10.37 -4.50
CA GLU A 231 24.28 -10.03 -5.82
C GLU A 231 24.02 -11.27 -6.70
N ALA A 232 22.88 -11.28 -7.39
CA ALA A 232 22.46 -12.33 -8.32
C ALA A 232 22.48 -13.74 -7.72
N THR A 233 22.17 -13.87 -6.42
CA THR A 233 22.10 -15.17 -5.75
C THR A 233 20.72 -15.81 -5.81
N THR A 234 20.68 -17.14 -5.78
CA THR A 234 19.44 -17.91 -5.60
C THR A 234 19.55 -18.80 -4.37
N ALA A 235 18.62 -18.67 -3.43
CA ALA A 235 18.49 -19.48 -2.22
C ALA A 235 17.09 -20.10 -2.20
N LEU A 236 16.99 -21.40 -2.52
CA LEU A 236 15.72 -22.12 -2.64
C LEU A 236 15.66 -23.27 -1.62
N GLY A 237 14.89 -23.08 -0.55
CA GLY A 237 14.69 -24.07 0.52
C GLY A 237 14.49 -23.45 1.91
N ASN A 238 14.18 -24.30 2.88
CA ASN A 238 14.11 -23.86 4.28
C ASN A 238 15.51 -23.57 4.83
N GLU A 239 15.72 -22.40 5.44
CA GLU A 239 16.99 -22.01 6.09
C GLU A 239 18.22 -22.08 5.16
N THR A 240 18.05 -21.87 3.85
CA THR A 240 19.15 -21.78 2.89
C THR A 240 19.87 -20.44 2.96
N GLU A 241 21.18 -20.42 2.73
CA GLU A 241 21.97 -19.18 2.68
C GLU A 241 22.87 -19.11 1.43
N ALA A 242 22.52 -18.24 0.48
CA ALA A 242 23.36 -17.91 -0.66
C ALA A 242 24.13 -16.61 -0.37
N ASN A 243 25.43 -16.77 -0.08
CA ASN A 243 26.32 -15.71 0.41
C ASN A 243 27.36 -15.27 -0.63
N ILE A 244 27.44 -15.97 -1.77
CA ILE A 244 28.46 -15.76 -2.81
C ILE A 244 27.78 -15.24 -4.08
N ALA A 245 28.26 -14.13 -4.64
CA ALA A 245 27.64 -13.52 -5.82
C ALA A 245 27.52 -14.50 -7.00
N ASN A 246 26.37 -14.54 -7.66
CA ASN A 246 26.01 -15.51 -8.71
C ASN A 246 25.87 -16.97 -8.22
N GLY A 247 25.89 -17.21 -6.90
CA GLY A 247 25.78 -18.53 -6.31
C GLY A 247 24.34 -19.03 -6.17
N VAL A 248 24.19 -20.36 -6.16
CA VAL A 248 22.92 -21.07 -5.96
C VAL A 248 23.01 -22.00 -4.74
N ALA A 249 22.18 -21.77 -3.73
CA ALA A 249 21.92 -22.69 -2.63
C ALA A 249 20.55 -23.35 -2.84
N LEU A 250 20.52 -24.67 -3.04
CA LEU A 250 19.30 -25.43 -3.37
C LEU A 250 19.09 -26.60 -2.41
N GLY A 251 17.99 -26.57 -1.66
CA GLY A 251 17.59 -27.59 -0.68
C GLY A 251 17.79 -27.13 0.76
N SER A 252 16.99 -27.65 1.70
CA SER A 252 16.98 -27.19 3.11
C SER A 252 18.38 -27.12 3.71
N SER A 253 18.69 -25.98 4.36
CA SER A 253 19.97 -25.71 5.04
C SER A 253 21.19 -25.66 4.13
N SER A 254 21.02 -25.63 2.80
CA SER A 254 22.13 -25.48 1.86
C SER A 254 22.78 -24.10 1.98
N VAL A 255 24.10 -24.07 1.83
CA VAL A 255 24.90 -22.84 1.84
C VAL A 255 25.81 -22.82 0.63
N THR A 256 25.93 -21.69 -0.07
CA THR A 256 26.96 -21.53 -1.11
C THR A 256 28.35 -21.50 -0.48
N THR A 257 29.21 -22.47 -0.81
CA THR A 257 30.56 -22.59 -0.23
C THR A 257 31.69 -22.39 -1.24
N THR A 258 31.36 -22.22 -2.53
CA THR A 258 32.33 -22.16 -3.62
C THR A 258 32.21 -20.83 -4.36
N ASP A 259 33.34 -20.15 -4.58
CA ASP A 259 33.41 -18.84 -5.24
C ASP A 259 32.99 -18.87 -6.72
N LYS A 260 32.65 -17.69 -7.25
CA LYS A 260 32.31 -17.51 -8.67
C LYS A 260 33.40 -18.07 -9.58
N GLY A 261 33.00 -18.92 -10.53
CA GLY A 261 33.91 -19.50 -11.54
C GLY A 261 34.63 -20.76 -11.11
N VAL A 262 34.45 -21.22 -9.87
CA VAL A 262 34.93 -22.52 -9.41
C VAL A 262 33.83 -23.55 -9.64
N LEU A 263 34.17 -24.67 -10.29
CA LEU A 263 33.23 -25.78 -10.45
C LEU A 263 32.82 -26.31 -9.06
N GLY A 264 31.52 -26.39 -8.84
CA GLY A 264 30.95 -27.08 -7.68
C GLY A 264 31.14 -28.59 -7.76
N TYR A 265 30.54 -29.32 -6.83
CA TYR A 265 30.54 -30.79 -6.88
C TYR A 265 29.84 -31.29 -8.16
N ASN A 266 30.62 -31.90 -9.07
CA ASN A 266 30.09 -32.62 -10.21
C ASN A 266 30.02 -34.12 -9.85
N PRO A 267 28.82 -34.73 -9.75
CA PRO A 267 28.67 -36.15 -9.46
C PRO A 267 29.22 -37.06 -10.58
N SER A 268 29.59 -36.51 -11.74
CA SER A 268 30.28 -37.22 -12.81
C SER A 268 31.81 -37.12 -12.74
N ASP A 269 32.37 -36.19 -11.96
CA ASP A 269 33.82 -36.12 -11.77
C ASP A 269 34.29 -37.36 -11.00
N LEU A 270 35.53 -37.81 -11.21
CA LEU A 270 36.10 -38.88 -10.39
C LEU A 270 36.27 -38.39 -8.94
N HIS A 271 35.40 -38.83 -8.05
CA HIS A 271 35.52 -38.57 -6.62
C HIS A 271 35.48 -39.89 -5.83
N THR A 272 36.39 -40.04 -4.87
CA THR A 272 36.45 -41.20 -3.98
C THR A 272 35.30 -41.10 -2.98
N ARG A 273 34.20 -41.80 -3.27
CA ARG A 273 33.07 -41.97 -2.34
C ARG A 273 33.56 -42.77 -1.13
N LYS A 274 33.82 -42.10 -0.01
CA LYS A 274 34.12 -42.77 1.27
C LYS A 274 32.82 -43.26 1.88
N TYR A 275 32.46 -44.49 1.53
CA TYR A 275 31.38 -45.19 2.19
C TYR A 275 31.90 -45.86 3.46
N THR A 276 31.58 -45.31 4.63
CA THR A 276 31.74 -46.03 5.88
C THR A 276 30.78 -47.24 5.84
N ASN A 277 31.33 -48.46 5.89
CA ASN A 277 30.62 -49.76 5.88
C ASN A 277 30.32 -50.42 4.51
N LEU A 278 30.89 -49.95 3.39
CA LEU A 278 30.81 -50.64 2.08
C LEU A 278 32.17 -51.12 1.56
N GLN A 279 33.10 -51.50 2.45
CA GLN A 279 34.32 -52.20 2.05
C GLN A 279 33.95 -53.47 1.27
N GLY A 280 34.08 -53.43 -0.06
CA GLY A 280 33.93 -54.60 -0.95
C GLY A 280 32.96 -54.44 -2.12
N ASN A 281 32.02 -53.49 -2.11
CA ASN A 281 31.03 -53.34 -3.19
C ASN A 281 31.19 -51.99 -3.91
N VAL A 282 32.23 -51.88 -4.74
CA VAL A 282 32.35 -50.77 -5.68
C VAL A 282 31.51 -51.11 -6.92
N GLN A 283 30.27 -50.62 -6.98
CA GLN A 283 29.61 -50.47 -8.28
C GLN A 283 30.11 -49.17 -8.90
N THR A 284 30.93 -49.32 -9.95
CA THR A 284 31.25 -48.27 -10.90
C THR A 284 29.93 -47.79 -11.50
N ALA A 285 29.58 -46.52 -11.29
CA ALA A 285 28.43 -45.94 -11.95
C ALA A 285 28.80 -45.74 -13.43
N THR A 286 28.05 -46.36 -14.34
CA THR A 286 28.01 -46.04 -15.77
C THR A 286 27.00 -44.94 -16.03
#